data_AF-A0A524B598-F1
#
_entry.id   AF-A0A524B598-F1
#
_cell.length_a   1.000
_cell.length_b   1.000
_cell.length_c   1.000
_cell.angle_alpha   90.00
_cell.angle_beta   90.00
_cell.angle_gamma   90.00
#
_symmetry.space_group_name_H-M   'P 1'
#
loop_
_entity.id
_entity.type
_entity.pdbx_description
1 polymer ?
#
loop_
_entity_poly.entity_id
_entity_poly.type
_entity_poly.pdbx_seq_one_letter_code
_entity_poly.pdbx_strand_id
1 'polypeptide(L)'
;MISVTFPQRGEVYLTSFDPVRGSEQGGRRPAVIVSTNLSNGHDPVVTVVPITSAMKKRSFPQDVRLAPGDIGPQPGRVLCGQIRTVSTQRLGRRLGALPDQLMNQVDDALRLVLDL
;
A
#
# COMPACT_ATOMS: atom_id res chain seq x y z
N MET A 1 -0.02 -0.94 -30.76
CA MET A 1 -0.18 -1.74 -29.53
C MET A 1 -0.46 -0.78 -28.39
N ILE A 2 -1.67 -0.80 -27.85
CA ILE A 2 -1.96 -0.06 -26.62
C ILE A 2 -1.24 -0.83 -25.52
N SER A 3 -0.17 -0.28 -24.97
CA SER A 3 0.42 -0.81 -23.74
C SER A 3 -0.62 -0.61 -22.65
N VAL A 4 -1.40 -1.65 -22.34
CA VAL A 4 -2.28 -1.62 -21.18
C VAL A 4 -1.37 -1.71 -19.96
N THR A 5 -1.00 -0.54 -19.44
CA THR A 5 -0.14 -0.45 -18.25
C THR A 5 -1.00 -0.76 -17.04
N PHE A 6 -0.83 -1.95 -16.49
CA PHE A 6 -1.50 -2.37 -15.25
C PHE A 6 -0.66 -1.95 -14.02
N PRO A 7 -1.29 -1.82 -12.83
CA PRO A 7 -0.59 -1.43 -11.62
C PRO A 7 0.48 -2.44 -11.21
N GLN A 8 1.69 -1.97 -10.92
CA GLN A 8 2.80 -2.85 -10.55
C GLN A 8 2.98 -2.92 -9.03
N ARG A 9 3.47 -4.06 -8.55
CA ARG A 9 3.93 -4.24 -7.18
C ARG A 9 4.97 -3.19 -6.82
N GLY A 10 4.85 -2.64 -5.61
CA GLY A 10 5.69 -1.55 -5.11
C GLY A 10 5.25 -0.16 -5.54
N GLU A 11 4.36 -0.05 -6.54
CA GLU A 11 3.79 1.25 -6.89
C GLU A 11 2.81 1.72 -5.82
N VAL A 12 2.78 3.04 -5.64
CA VAL A 12 1.92 3.71 -4.68
C VAL A 12 0.86 4.51 -5.41
N TYR A 13 -0.39 4.27 -5.06
CA TYR A 13 -1.56 4.91 -5.63
C TYR A 13 -2.39 5.61 -4.57
N LEU A 14 -2.97 6.77 -4.91
CA LEU A 14 -4.03 7.34 -4.09
C LEU A 14 -5.27 6.45 -4.19
N THR A 15 -5.64 5.77 -3.11
CA THR A 15 -6.66 4.72 -3.12
C THR A 15 -7.85 5.08 -2.22
N SER A 16 -9.07 4.78 -2.69
CA SER A 16 -10.31 4.96 -1.93
C SER A 16 -10.67 3.71 -1.14
N PHE A 17 -10.66 3.78 0.19
CA PHE A 17 -10.98 2.65 1.07
C PHE A 17 -12.42 2.62 1.58
N ASP A 18 -13.17 3.71 1.41
CA ASP A 18 -14.54 3.81 1.94
C ASP A 18 -15.55 3.01 1.10
N PRO A 19 -16.63 2.49 1.73
CA PRO A 19 -16.90 2.54 3.16
C PRO A 19 -16.07 1.53 3.97
N VAL A 20 -15.94 1.80 5.27
CA VAL A 20 -15.23 0.94 6.24
C VAL A 20 -16.08 0.64 7.47
N ARG A 21 -15.74 -0.43 8.19
CA ARG A 21 -16.37 -0.79 9.47
C ARG A 21 -15.34 -0.81 10.60
N GLY A 22 -15.73 -0.31 11.78
CA GLY A 22 -14.90 -0.37 12.98
C GLY A 22 -13.54 0.32 12.81
N SER A 23 -12.46 -0.44 12.98
CA SER A 23 -11.07 0.08 13.00
C SER A 23 -10.33 -0.06 11.66
N GLU A 24 -11.00 -0.48 10.59
CA GLU A 24 -10.45 -0.50 9.23
C GLU A 24 -9.96 0.89 8.80
N GLN A 25 -8.85 0.97 8.05
CA GLN A 25 -8.42 2.23 7.45
C GLN A 25 -9.37 2.67 6.33
N GLY A 26 -10.08 3.78 6.56
CA GLY A 26 -10.96 4.42 5.57
C GLY A 26 -10.36 5.64 4.88
N GLY A 27 -11.18 6.38 4.14
CA GLY A 27 -10.78 7.59 3.41
C GLY A 27 -10.02 7.34 2.11
N ARG A 28 -9.64 8.43 1.46
CA ARG A 28 -8.70 8.43 0.33
C ARG A 28 -7.29 8.66 0.84
N ARG A 29 -6.39 7.70 0.64
CA ARG A 29 -5.00 7.76 1.12
C ARG A 29 -4.05 7.00 0.20
N PRO A 30 -2.74 7.31 0.23
CA PRO A 30 -1.75 6.52 -0.49
C PRO A 30 -1.79 5.06 -0.02
N ALA A 31 -1.58 4.13 -0.93
CA ALA A 31 -1.44 2.72 -0.64
C ALA A 31 -0.44 2.08 -1.60
N VAL A 32 0.43 1.21 -1.08
CA VAL A 32 1.39 0.45 -1.88
C VAL A 32 0.76 -0.86 -2.36
N ILE A 33 1.00 -1.23 -3.61
CA ILE A 33 0.56 -2.51 -4.17
C ILE A 33 1.53 -3.61 -3.75
N VAL A 34 0.99 -4.70 -3.20
CA VAL A 34 1.78 -5.83 -2.68
C VAL A 34 1.47 -7.15 -3.39
N SER A 35 0.35 -7.24 -4.12
CA SER A 35 0.04 -8.36 -5.00
C SER A 35 1.05 -8.47 -6.16
N THR A 36 1.24 -9.69 -6.66
CA THR A 36 2.20 -9.99 -7.72
C THR A 36 1.83 -9.31 -9.05
N ASN A 37 2.84 -8.96 -9.86
CA ASN A 37 2.60 -8.39 -11.19
C ASN A 37 1.83 -9.35 -12.11
N LEU A 38 2.00 -10.67 -11.92
CA LEU A 38 1.24 -11.67 -12.65
C LEU A 38 -0.27 -11.52 -12.39
N SER A 39 -0.67 -11.43 -11.12
CA SER A 39 -2.07 -11.22 -10.74
C SER A 39 -2.57 -9.85 -11.21
N ASN A 40 -1.80 -8.79 -11.00
CA ASN A 40 -2.23 -7.42 -11.33
C ASN A 40 -2.49 -7.21 -12.83
N GLY A 41 -1.83 -7.98 -13.70
CA GLY A 41 -2.03 -7.93 -15.15
C GLY A 41 -3.30 -8.63 -15.63
N HIS A 42 -3.89 -9.50 -14.82
CA HIS A 42 -5.06 -10.31 -15.20
C HIS A 42 -6.31 -9.97 -14.38
N ASP A 43 -6.15 -9.62 -13.11
CA ASP A 43 -7.26 -9.47 -12.18
C ASP A 43 -7.80 -8.03 -12.13
N PRO A 44 -9.12 -7.82 -12.00
CA PRO A 44 -9.72 -6.50 -11.81
C PRO A 44 -9.54 -5.96 -10.37
N VAL A 45 -8.68 -6.60 -9.58
CA VAL A 45 -8.39 -6.28 -8.18
C VAL A 45 -6.88 -6.31 -7.94
N VAL A 46 -6.44 -5.56 -6.95
CA VAL A 46 -5.06 -5.59 -6.45
C VAL A 46 -5.07 -5.65 -4.94
N THR A 47 -4.06 -6.28 -4.34
CA THR A 47 -3.84 -6.26 -2.90
C THR A 47 -2.93 -5.09 -2.56
N VAL A 48 -3.38 -4.22 -1.65
CA VAL A 48 -2.69 -3.01 -1.26
C VAL A 48 -2.54 -2.91 0.25
N VAL A 49 -1.55 -2.13 0.68
CA VAL A 49 -1.35 -1.76 2.09
C VAL A 49 -1.43 -0.23 2.23
N PRO A 50 -2.32 0.30 3.09
CA PRO A 50 -2.51 1.74 3.23
C PRO A 50 -1.31 2.41 3.92
N ILE A 51 -1.03 3.63 3.51
CA ILE A 51 0.01 4.50 4.08
C ILE A 51 -0.68 5.61 4.87
N THR A 52 -0.12 5.95 6.03
CA THR A 52 -0.57 7.08 6.85
C THR A 52 0.57 8.06 7.09
N SER A 53 0.27 9.36 7.06
CA SER A 53 1.18 10.42 7.55
C SER A 53 1.07 10.62 9.08
N ALA A 54 0.13 9.95 9.75
CA ALA A 54 -0.06 10.09 11.18
C ALA A 54 1.06 9.35 11.94
N MET A 55 1.97 10.12 12.50
CA MET A 55 2.94 9.67 13.51
C MET A 55 2.23 9.50 14.86
N LYS A 56 1.39 8.47 15.00
CA LYS A 56 0.83 8.10 16.32
C LYS A 56 1.99 7.73 17.24
N LYS A 57 1.92 8.10 18.53
CA LYS A 57 2.91 7.71 19.56
C LYS A 57 3.16 6.20 19.61
N ARG A 58 2.16 5.39 19.24
CA ARG A 58 2.27 3.93 19.17
C ARG A 58 2.69 3.49 17.76
N SER A 59 3.90 2.94 17.68
CA SER A 59 4.41 2.18 16.54
C SER A 59 4.14 0.70 16.81
N PHE A 60 3.65 -0.02 15.81
CA PHE A 60 3.56 -1.47 15.88
C PHE A 60 4.75 -2.11 15.14
N PRO A 61 5.16 -3.35 15.50
CA PRO A 61 6.25 -4.05 14.81
C PRO A 61 6.02 -4.21 13.30
N GLN A 62 4.75 -4.33 12.89
CA GLN A 62 4.34 -4.44 11.49
C GLN A 62 4.22 -3.09 10.74
N ASP A 63 4.57 -1.96 11.37
CA ASP A 63 4.54 -0.67 10.70
C ASP A 63 5.91 -0.37 10.06
N VAL A 64 5.96 -0.25 8.73
CA VAL A 64 7.19 0.14 8.02
C VAL A 64 7.26 1.67 7.96
N ARG A 65 8.36 2.25 8.43
CA ARG A 65 8.55 3.71 8.46
C ARG A 65 8.95 4.25 7.09
N LEU A 66 8.37 5.40 6.74
CA LEU A 66 8.72 6.18 5.56
C LEU A 66 9.31 7.52 6.00
N ALA A 67 10.46 7.86 5.46
CA ALA A 67 11.08 9.16 5.59
C ALA A 67 10.45 10.17 4.61
N PRO A 68 10.61 11.49 4.85
CA PRO A 68 10.37 12.50 3.83
C PRO A 68 11.17 12.17 2.57
N GLY A 69 10.50 12.19 1.42
CA GLY A 69 11.10 11.87 0.12
C GLY A 69 10.76 10.46 -0.41
N ASP A 70 10.41 9.50 0.46
CA ASP A 70 10.12 8.13 0.01
C ASP A 70 8.88 8.08 -0.90
N ILE A 71 7.79 8.75 -0.49
CA ILE A 71 6.54 8.86 -1.26
C ILE A 71 6.02 10.30 -1.33
N GLY A 72 6.48 11.17 -0.43
CA GLY A 72 6.06 12.55 -0.36
C GLY A 72 6.86 13.34 0.67
N PRO A 73 6.58 14.63 0.84
CA PRO A 73 7.38 15.54 1.66
C PRO A 73 7.23 15.30 3.17
N GLN A 74 6.26 14.49 3.59
CA GLN A 74 5.98 14.22 4.99
C GLN A 74 6.41 12.79 5.34
N PRO A 75 6.90 12.55 6.58
CA PRO A 75 7.12 11.18 7.04
C PRO A 75 5.80 10.42 7.12
N GLY A 76 5.88 9.10 7.08
CA GLY A 76 4.70 8.25 7.13
C GLY A 76 5.01 6.83 7.57
N ARG A 77 3.98 5.97 7.50
CA ARG A 77 4.10 4.54 7.75
C ARG A 77 3.23 3.74 6.81
N VAL A 78 3.74 2.62 6.32
CA VAL A 78 2.97 1.56 5.68
C VAL A 78 2.36 0.69 6.79
N LEU A 79 1.03 0.57 6.83
CA LEU A 79 0.31 -0.12 7.90
C LEU A 79 0.01 -1.57 7.51
N CYS A 80 0.98 -2.47 7.57
CA CYS A 80 0.86 -3.84 7.05
C CYS A 80 -0.28 -4.65 7.70
N GLY A 81 -0.63 -4.37 8.95
CA GLY A 81 -1.80 -4.94 9.62
C GLY A 81 -3.17 -4.45 9.10
N GLN A 82 -3.18 -3.63 8.05
CA GLN A 82 -4.38 -3.09 7.40
C GLN A 82 -4.39 -3.41 5.89
N ILE A 83 -3.69 -4.48 5.50
CA ILE A 83 -3.69 -5.03 4.13
C ILE A 83 -5.12 -5.31 3.65
N ARG A 84 -5.41 -4.99 2.38
CA ARG A 84 -6.72 -5.21 1.78
C ARG A 84 -6.62 -5.43 0.27
N THR A 85 -7.43 -6.34 -0.26
CA THR A 85 -7.68 -6.45 -1.70
C THR A 85 -8.80 -5.48 -2.12
N VAL A 86 -8.54 -4.67 -3.14
CA VAL A 86 -9.44 -3.62 -3.64
C VAL A 86 -9.60 -3.72 -5.15
N SER A 87 -10.75 -3.31 -5.68
CA SER A 87 -10.93 -3.13 -7.13
C SER A 87 -9.96 -2.08 -7.66
N THR A 88 -9.40 -2.30 -8.86
CA THR A 88 -8.55 -1.32 -9.56
C THR A 88 -9.28 0.01 -9.80
N GLN A 89 -10.61 0.02 -9.85
CA GLN A 89 -11.43 1.23 -9.94
C GLN A 89 -11.30 2.15 -8.70
N ARG A 90 -10.82 1.62 -7.57
CA ARG A 90 -10.54 2.41 -6.35
C ARG A 90 -9.19 3.12 -6.40
N LEU A 91 -8.32 2.76 -7.35
CA LEU A 91 -7.05 3.41 -7.58
C LEU A 91 -7.27 4.72 -8.33
N GLY A 92 -6.75 5.81 -7.80
CA GLY A 92 -6.68 7.10 -8.46
C GLY A 92 -5.34 7.29 -9.16
N ARG A 93 -4.75 8.48 -8.98
CA ARG A 93 -3.43 8.77 -9.55
C ARG A 93 -2.32 7.96 -8.88
N ARG A 94 -1.34 7.55 -9.68
CA ARG A 94 -0.05 7.04 -9.21
C ARG A 94 0.73 8.17 -8.54
N LEU A 95 1.34 7.88 -7.40
CA LEU A 95 2.13 8.81 -6.59
C LEU A 95 3.63 8.52 -6.67
N GLY A 96 4.02 7.30 -7.01
CA GLY A 96 5.41 6.88 -7.08
C GLY A 96 5.53 5.38 -6.91
N ALA A 97 6.70 4.91 -6.48
CA ALA A 97 6.95 3.54 -6.07
C ALA A 97 7.90 3.53 -4.88
N LEU A 98 7.75 2.54 -4.00
CA LEU A 98 8.72 2.32 -2.94
C LEU A 98 10.01 1.71 -3.51
N PRO A 99 11.20 2.12 -3.02
CA PRO A 99 12.45 1.43 -3.32
C PRO A 99 12.45 0.00 -2.77
N ASP A 100 13.24 -0.87 -3.38
CA ASP A 100 13.32 -2.30 -3.03
C ASP A 100 13.62 -2.54 -1.55
N GLN A 101 14.46 -1.70 -0.94
CA GLN A 101 14.76 -1.79 0.49
C GLN A 101 13.50 -1.65 1.36
N LEU A 102 12.59 -0.72 1.02
CA LEU A 102 11.34 -0.55 1.75
C LEU A 102 10.34 -1.65 1.40
N MET A 103 10.33 -2.14 0.16
CA MET A 103 9.50 -3.30 -0.21
C MET A 103 9.91 -4.57 0.55
N ASN A 104 11.20 -4.80 0.77
CA ASN A 104 11.67 -5.93 1.59
C ASN A 104 11.15 -5.82 3.04
N GLN A 105 11.17 -4.62 3.63
CA GLN A 105 10.60 -4.39 4.97
C GLN A 105 9.09 -4.60 4.99
N VAL A 106 8.38 -4.21 3.93
CA VAL A 106 6.94 -4.49 3.78
C VAL A 106 6.69 -5.99 3.72
N ASP A 107 7.53 -6.74 3.00
CA ASP A 107 7.42 -8.19 2.88
C ASP A 107 7.62 -8.89 4.21
N ASP A 108 8.65 -8.50 4.97
CA ASP A 108 8.90 -9.02 6.32
C ASP A 108 7.76 -8.67 7.29
N ALA A 109 7.24 -7.45 7.22
CA ALA A 109 6.12 -7.03 8.04
C ALA A 109 4.81 -7.78 7.67
N LEU A 110 4.59 -8.07 6.39
CA LEU A 110 3.43 -8.87 5.95
C LEU A 110 3.55 -10.33 6.38
N ARG A 111 4.74 -10.92 6.31
CA ARG A 111 5.02 -12.25 6.87
C ARG A 111 4.69 -12.31 8.35
N LEU A 112 5.14 -11.32 9.12
CA LEU A 112 4.81 -11.21 10.54
C LEU A 112 3.31 -11.07 10.80
N VAL A 113 2.60 -10.26 10.01
CA VAL A 113 1.14 -10.04 10.17
C VAL A 113 0.33 -11.29 9.85
N LEU A 114 0.80 -12.10 8.90
CA LEU A 114 0.09 -13.26 8.38
C LEU A 114 0.59 -14.59 8.96
N ASP A 115 1.61 -14.57 9.82
CA ASP A 115 2.27 -15.76 10.38
C ASP A 115 2.83 -16.70 9.29
N LEU A 116 3.60 -16.12 8.36
CA LEU A 116 4.21 -16.78 7.20
C LEU A 116 5.74 -16.74 7.21
#